data_AF-A0A4Y9N8N9-F1
#
_entry.id   AF-A0A4Y9N8N9-F1
#
_cell.length_a   1.000
_cell.length_b   1.000
_cell.length_c   1.000
_cell.angle_alpha   90.00
_cell.angle_beta   90.00
_cell.angle_gamma   90.00
#
_symmetry.space_group_name_H-M   'P 1'
#
loop_
_entity.id
_entity.type
_entity.pdbx_description
1 polymer ?
#
loop_
_entity_poly.entity_id
_entity_poly.type
_entity_poly.pdbx_seq_one_letter_code
_entity_poly.pdbx_strand_id
1 'polypeptide(L)'
;MDDLAALRLACDRALTGHGPQTAADLLATIPPDTAIDRYGHGGVVAELEAETAEVLGQAAAVYLPSGVMAQLSVLRVHADRRGRRAVVFHPECHLREHEDQALERLHGLIGRPAGDRNRLLLRADLDDVAEAPAALLVELPQRDLGGRLPPWDDLVAQVDWARDRGA
;
A
#
# COMPACT_ATOMS: atom_id res chain seq x y z
N MET A 1 0.33 -13.97 27.90
CA MET A 1 1.24 -14.33 26.80
C MET A 1 1.08 -15.82 26.61
N ASP A 2 0.67 -16.27 25.42
CA ASP A 2 0.56 -17.72 25.16
C ASP A 2 1.95 -18.36 25.15
N ASP A 3 2.04 -19.64 25.52
CA ASP A 3 3.28 -20.43 25.64
C ASP A 3 4.14 -20.36 24.36
N LEU A 4 3.52 -20.32 23.18
CA LEU A 4 4.21 -20.17 21.90
C LEU A 4 4.92 -18.82 21.75
N ALA A 5 4.35 -17.74 22.28
CA ALA A 5 4.98 -16.42 22.23
C ALA A 5 6.21 -16.36 23.15
N ALA A 6 6.15 -17.00 24.32
CA ALA A 6 7.29 -17.12 25.21
C ALA A 6 8.42 -17.94 24.58
N LEU A 7 8.09 -19.08 23.95
CA LEU A 7 9.06 -19.91 23.23
C LEU A 7 9.69 -19.17 22.04
N ARG A 8 8.90 -18.39 21.28
CA ARG A 8 9.42 -17.59 20.15
C ARG A 8 10.40 -16.50 20.63
N LEU A 9 10.13 -15.86 21.76
CA LEU A 9 11.03 -14.86 22.34
C LEU A 9 12.31 -15.46 22.91
N ALA A 10 12.31 -16.75 23.28
CA ALA A 10 13.49 -17.47 23.72
C ALA A 10 14.40 -17.94 22.56
N CYS A 11 13.93 -17.85 21.31
CA CYS A 11 14.71 -18.22 20.14
C CYS A 11 15.73 -17.12 19.79
N ASP A 12 16.97 -17.52 19.50
CA ASP A 12 18.04 -16.65 19.01
C ASP A 12 18.05 -16.51 17.47
N ARG A 13 17.18 -17.27 16.78
CA ARG A 13 17.04 -17.29 15.32
C ARG A 13 15.58 -17.34 14.92
N ALA A 14 15.26 -16.75 13.78
CA ALA A 14 13.92 -16.77 13.21
C ALA A 14 13.95 -17.10 11.72
N LEU A 15 12.97 -17.88 11.27
CA LEU A 15 12.73 -18.14 9.85
C LEU A 15 11.92 -17.02 9.17
N THR A 16 11.22 -16.19 9.96
CA THR A 16 10.32 -15.13 9.45
C THR A 16 10.70 -13.77 10.02
N GLY A 17 10.61 -12.72 9.19
CA GLY A 17 10.92 -11.34 9.57
C GLY A 17 12.38 -11.15 9.95
N HIS A 18 12.63 -10.16 10.83
CA HIS A 18 13.98 -9.81 11.33
C HIS A 18 14.25 -10.32 12.76
N GLY A 19 13.56 -11.40 13.17
CA GLY A 19 13.66 -11.94 14.53
C GLY A 19 12.99 -11.08 15.61
N PRO A 20 13.10 -11.47 16.89
CA PRO A 20 12.66 -10.63 18.00
C PRO A 20 13.44 -9.31 18.03
N GLN A 21 12.75 -8.18 18.09
CA GLN A 21 13.36 -6.86 18.23
C GLN A 21 12.85 -6.18 19.49
N THR A 22 13.74 -5.57 20.27
CA THR A 22 13.36 -4.71 21.39
C THR A 22 13.31 -3.25 20.97
N ALA A 23 12.61 -2.42 21.74
CA ALA A 23 12.61 -0.97 21.53
C ALA A 23 14.03 -0.38 21.64
N ALA A 24 14.87 -0.93 22.52
CA ALA A 24 16.25 -0.49 22.68
C ALA A 24 17.07 -0.76 21.41
N ASP A 25 16.93 -1.96 20.82
CA ASP A 25 17.63 -2.32 19.59
C ASP A 25 17.21 -1.40 18.42
N LEU A 26 15.91 -1.11 18.30
CA LEU A 26 15.39 -0.23 17.26
C LEU A 26 15.87 1.22 17.45
N LEU A 27 15.85 1.74 18.67
CA LEU A 27 16.33 3.11 18.94
C LEU A 27 17.84 3.23 18.74
N ALA A 28 18.61 2.16 19.01
CA ALA A 28 20.05 2.13 18.80
C ALA A 28 20.45 2.20 17.31
N THR A 29 19.53 1.94 16.36
CA THR A 29 19.81 2.11 14.93
C THR A 29 19.78 3.56 14.47
N ILE A 30 19.30 4.49 15.31
CA ILE A 30 19.19 5.91 14.98
C ILE A 30 20.48 6.63 15.44
N PRO A 31 21.28 7.22 14.54
CA PRO A 31 22.44 8.01 14.93
C PRO A 31 22.06 9.16 15.88
N PRO A 32 22.86 9.45 16.93
CA PRO A 32 22.52 10.47 17.93
C PRO A 32 22.48 11.90 17.39
N ASP A 33 23.11 12.14 16.24
CA ASP A 33 23.16 13.41 15.53
C ASP A 33 22.10 13.53 14.42
N THR A 34 21.18 12.55 14.31
CA THR A 34 20.06 12.59 13.36
C THR A 34 19.24 13.86 13.55
N ALA A 35 19.14 14.66 12.48
CA ALA A 35 18.34 15.88 12.50
C ALA A 35 16.84 15.54 12.56
N ILE A 36 16.13 16.12 13.52
CA ILE A 36 14.68 15.94 13.65
C ILE A 36 13.92 16.82 12.65
N ASP A 37 12.75 16.34 12.22
CA ASP A 37 11.79 17.19 11.52
C ASP A 37 11.01 18.07 12.51
N ARG A 38 10.28 19.05 11.96
CA ARG A 38 9.24 19.76 12.70
C ARG A 38 7.97 19.83 11.89
N TYR A 39 6.94 19.14 12.34
CA TYR A 39 5.65 19.02 11.64
C TYR A 39 5.81 18.55 10.19
N GLY A 40 6.68 17.56 9.95
CA GLY A 40 6.96 17.01 8.62
C GLY A 40 7.94 17.83 7.79
N HIS A 41 8.55 18.89 8.33
CA HIS A 41 9.49 19.72 7.58
C HIS A 41 10.92 19.56 8.08
N GLY A 42 11.85 19.28 7.15
CA GLY A 42 13.29 19.21 7.39
C GLY A 42 13.74 17.92 8.07
N GLY A 43 15.03 17.86 8.41
CA GLY A 43 15.64 16.71 9.08
C GLY A 43 15.48 15.40 8.31
N VAL A 44 15.47 14.30 9.06
CA VAL A 44 15.40 12.93 8.54
C VAL A 44 14.17 12.65 7.68
N VAL A 45 13.05 13.34 7.91
CA VAL A 45 11.84 13.19 7.08
C VAL A 45 12.08 13.72 5.66
N ALA A 46 12.66 14.92 5.54
CA ALA A 46 12.97 15.50 4.23
C ALA A 46 14.03 14.69 3.46
N GLU A 47 14.99 14.11 4.19
CA GLU A 47 15.99 13.19 3.61
C GLU A 47 15.32 11.93 3.05
N LEU A 48 14.45 11.29 3.83
CA LEU A 48 13.69 10.10 3.40
C LEU A 48 12.79 10.39 2.20
N GLU A 49 12.10 11.53 2.20
CA GLU A 49 11.23 11.94 1.10
C GLU A 49 12.03 12.18 -0.20
N ALA A 50 13.19 12.81 -0.10
CA ALA A 50 14.08 13.04 -1.25
C ALA A 50 14.62 11.73 -1.82
N GLU A 51 15.14 10.84 -0.98
CA GLU A 51 15.64 9.52 -1.39
C GLU A 51 14.52 8.68 -2.03
N THR A 52 13.34 8.66 -1.41
CA THR A 52 12.19 7.89 -1.94
C THR A 52 11.73 8.42 -3.30
N ALA A 53 11.70 9.74 -3.48
CA ALA A 53 11.36 10.36 -4.76
C ALA A 53 12.36 9.98 -5.85
N GLU A 54 13.66 9.99 -5.53
CA GLU A 54 14.73 9.58 -6.45
C GLU A 54 14.61 8.10 -6.84
N VAL A 55 14.49 7.20 -5.85
CA VAL A 55 14.39 5.75 -6.08
C VAL A 55 13.17 5.38 -6.94
N LEU A 56 12.05 6.06 -6.73
CA LEU A 56 10.80 5.79 -7.47
C LEU A 56 10.68 6.60 -8.78
N GLY A 57 11.66 7.45 -9.09
CA GLY A 57 11.62 8.34 -10.25
C GLY A 57 10.40 9.29 -10.25
N GLN A 58 9.95 9.72 -9.07
CA GLN A 58 8.82 10.63 -8.90
C GLN A 58 9.31 12.06 -8.64
N ALA A 59 8.48 13.05 -8.97
CA ALA A 59 8.84 14.46 -8.76
C ALA A 59 8.93 14.84 -7.25
N ALA A 60 8.22 14.10 -6.39
CA ALA A 60 8.22 14.28 -4.95
C ALA A 60 7.71 13.01 -4.26
N ALA A 61 8.04 12.84 -2.98
CA ALA A 61 7.42 11.88 -2.07
C ALA A 61 6.97 12.59 -0.79
N VAL A 62 6.05 11.99 -0.04
CA VAL A 62 5.58 12.49 1.25
C VAL A 62 5.56 11.34 2.25
N TYR A 63 6.18 11.52 3.40
CA TYR A 63 6.13 10.56 4.50
C TYR A 63 4.76 10.62 5.19
N LEU A 64 4.18 9.45 5.45
CA LEU A 64 2.97 9.31 6.26
C LEU A 64 3.16 8.21 7.30
N PRO A 65 2.54 8.34 8.48
CA PRO A 65 2.75 7.41 9.59
C PRO A 65 2.20 6.01 9.34
N SER A 66 1.37 5.80 8.31
CA SER A 66 0.88 4.48 7.92
C SER A 66 0.54 4.39 6.43
N GLY A 67 0.62 3.16 5.88
CA GLY A 67 0.19 2.86 4.52
C GLY A 67 -1.31 3.06 4.31
N VAL A 68 -2.13 2.85 5.35
CA VAL A 68 -3.58 3.15 5.35
C VAL A 68 -3.81 4.62 5.01
N MET A 69 -3.15 5.52 5.76
CA MET A 69 -3.29 6.96 5.56
C MET A 69 -2.82 7.36 4.15
N ALA A 70 -1.68 6.84 3.70
CA ALA A 70 -1.14 7.16 2.38
C ALA A 70 -2.07 6.73 1.24
N GLN A 71 -2.54 5.48 1.26
CA GLN A 71 -3.39 4.95 0.21
C GLN A 71 -4.75 5.64 0.17
N LEU A 72 -5.38 5.89 1.32
CA LEU A 72 -6.65 6.61 1.37
C LEU A 72 -6.51 8.06 0.89
N SER A 73 -5.44 8.76 1.27
CA SER A 73 -5.14 10.12 0.81
C SER A 73 -4.99 10.18 -0.71
N VAL A 74 -4.18 9.29 -1.31
CA VAL A 74 -3.94 9.32 -2.77
C VAL A 74 -5.20 8.98 -3.56
N LEU A 75 -5.97 7.98 -3.10
CA LEU A 75 -7.24 7.61 -3.73
C LEU A 75 -8.26 8.75 -3.66
N ARG A 76 -8.32 9.46 -2.53
CA ARG A 76 -9.20 10.62 -2.39
C ARG A 76 -8.81 11.76 -3.33
N VAL A 77 -7.52 12.06 -3.46
CA VAL A 77 -7.02 13.09 -4.40
C VAL A 77 -7.42 12.73 -5.84
N HIS A 78 -7.25 11.47 -6.23
CA HIS A 78 -7.60 10.98 -7.55
C HIS A 78 -9.11 11.00 -7.82
N ALA A 79 -9.92 10.63 -6.84
CA ALA A 79 -11.37 10.72 -6.89
C ALA A 79 -11.86 12.15 -7.11
N ASP A 80 -11.36 13.10 -6.31
CA ASP A 80 -11.77 14.50 -6.38
C ASP A 80 -11.36 15.14 -7.72
N ARG A 81 -10.13 14.89 -8.19
CA ARG A 81 -9.64 15.39 -9.49
C ARG A 81 -10.47 14.91 -10.67
N ARG A 82 -11.05 13.71 -10.58
CA ARG A 82 -11.80 13.08 -11.66
C ARG A 82 -13.32 13.22 -11.51
N GLY A 83 -13.81 13.69 -10.37
CA GLY A 83 -15.24 13.72 -10.05
C GLY A 83 -15.88 12.33 -10.00
N ARG A 84 -15.10 11.31 -9.64
CA ARG A 84 -15.50 9.89 -9.62
C ARG A 84 -15.24 9.30 -8.25
N ARG A 85 -16.05 8.32 -7.82
CA ARG A 85 -15.93 7.73 -6.47
C ARG A 85 -15.52 6.26 -6.46
N ALA A 86 -15.64 5.56 -7.59
CA ALA A 86 -15.34 4.13 -7.66
C ALA A 86 -13.83 3.89 -7.68
N VAL A 87 -13.33 3.01 -6.81
CA VAL A 87 -11.94 2.53 -6.82
C VAL A 87 -11.97 1.03 -7.08
N VAL A 88 -11.27 0.58 -8.11
CA VAL A 88 -11.21 -0.84 -8.50
C VAL A 88 -9.99 -1.48 -7.89
N PHE A 89 -10.13 -2.68 -7.34
CA PHE A 89 -9.05 -3.45 -6.74
C PHE A 89 -9.36 -4.95 -6.70
N HIS A 90 -8.37 -5.78 -6.37
CA HIS A 90 -8.55 -7.21 -6.09
C HIS A 90 -9.46 -7.45 -4.86
N PRO A 91 -10.26 -8.54 -4.78
CA PRO A 91 -11.20 -8.74 -3.68
C PRO A 91 -10.54 -8.92 -2.31
N GLU A 92 -9.28 -9.32 -2.25
CA GLU A 92 -8.47 -9.41 -1.02
C GLU A 92 -7.56 -8.17 -0.85
N CYS A 93 -7.98 -6.99 -1.32
CA CYS A 93 -7.24 -5.74 -1.13
C CYS A 93 -7.21 -5.34 0.35
N HIS A 94 -6.04 -4.91 0.84
CA HIS A 94 -5.84 -4.47 2.22
C HIS A 94 -6.87 -3.42 2.68
N LEU A 95 -7.19 -2.44 1.81
CA LEU A 95 -8.17 -1.37 2.11
C LEU A 95 -9.57 -1.91 2.43
N ARG A 96 -9.89 -3.09 1.92
CA ARG A 96 -11.20 -3.74 2.10
C ARG A 96 -11.20 -4.63 3.34
N GLU A 97 -10.20 -5.49 3.48
CA GLU A 97 -10.21 -6.57 4.48
C GLU A 97 -9.58 -6.17 5.82
N HIS A 98 -8.76 -5.12 5.87
CA HIS A 98 -7.90 -4.82 7.02
C HIS A 98 -8.01 -3.39 7.56
N GLU A 99 -8.98 -2.61 7.09
CA GLU A 99 -9.08 -1.17 7.39
C GLU A 99 -10.48 -0.71 7.81
N ASP A 100 -11.32 -1.60 8.33
CA ASP A 100 -12.64 -1.26 8.89
C ASP A 100 -13.53 -0.42 7.96
N GLN A 101 -13.41 -0.63 6.64
CA GLN A 101 -14.13 0.13 5.61
C GLN A 101 -13.81 1.63 5.64
N ALA A 102 -12.59 2.03 6.01
CA ALA A 102 -12.17 3.42 6.09
C ALA A 102 -12.31 4.17 4.75
N LEU A 103 -12.11 3.47 3.63
CA LEU A 103 -12.31 3.98 2.28
C LEU A 103 -13.72 4.57 2.09
N GLU A 104 -14.75 3.83 2.50
CA GLU A 104 -16.15 4.26 2.48
C GLU A 104 -16.45 5.26 3.61
N ARG A 105 -16.00 4.99 4.84
CA ARG A 105 -16.43 5.75 6.03
C ARG A 105 -15.82 7.15 6.10
N LEU A 106 -14.55 7.29 5.75
CA LEU A 106 -13.83 8.57 5.86
C LEU A 106 -13.90 9.40 4.57
N HIS A 107 -13.90 8.73 3.42
CA HIS A 107 -13.82 9.41 2.13
C HIS A 107 -15.08 9.25 1.28
N GLY A 108 -16.00 8.35 1.66
CA GLY A 108 -17.17 8.01 0.87
C GLY A 108 -16.82 7.50 -0.52
N LEU A 109 -15.63 6.94 -0.72
CA LEU A 109 -15.33 6.25 -1.97
C LEU A 109 -16.10 4.94 -2.02
N ILE A 110 -16.21 4.35 -3.20
CA ILE A 110 -16.92 3.10 -3.43
C ILE A 110 -15.89 2.05 -3.83
N GLY A 111 -15.62 1.10 -2.95
CA GLY A 111 -14.77 -0.04 -3.27
C GLY A 111 -15.46 -0.99 -4.27
N ARG A 112 -14.85 -1.19 -5.43
CA ARG A 112 -15.32 -2.10 -6.49
C ARG A 112 -14.33 -3.26 -6.64
N PRO A 113 -14.56 -4.40 -5.97
CA PRO A 113 -13.72 -5.58 -6.19
C PRO A 113 -13.89 -6.10 -7.62
N ALA A 114 -12.81 -6.50 -8.28
CA ALA A 114 -12.81 -7.12 -9.61
C ALA A 114 -12.07 -8.46 -9.60
N GLY A 115 -12.43 -9.38 -10.49
CA GLY A 115 -11.85 -10.73 -10.54
C GLY A 115 -12.36 -11.68 -9.45
N ASP A 116 -11.60 -12.73 -9.17
CA ASP A 116 -11.92 -13.78 -8.19
C ASP A 116 -10.94 -13.73 -7.03
N ARG A 117 -11.47 -13.83 -5.80
CA ARG A 117 -10.71 -13.69 -4.56
C ARG A 117 -9.54 -14.67 -4.39
N ASN A 118 -9.57 -15.81 -5.08
CA ASN A 118 -8.58 -16.88 -4.94
C ASN A 118 -7.54 -16.90 -6.09
N ARG A 119 -7.58 -15.93 -7.00
CA ARG A 119 -6.65 -15.83 -8.14
C ARG A 119 -6.17 -14.40 -8.30
N LEU A 120 -5.03 -14.22 -8.97
CA LEU A 120 -4.54 -12.89 -9.29
C LEU A 120 -5.55 -12.11 -10.13
N LEU A 121 -5.70 -10.82 -9.84
CA LEU A 121 -6.38 -9.90 -10.75
C LEU A 121 -5.57 -9.80 -12.04
N LEU A 122 -6.20 -10.17 -13.15
CA LEU A 122 -5.62 -10.06 -14.49
C LEU A 122 -6.33 -8.98 -15.28
N ARG A 123 -5.72 -8.55 -16.40
CA ARG A 123 -6.34 -7.57 -17.30
C ARG A 123 -7.75 -7.97 -17.70
N ALA A 124 -8.00 -9.23 -18.07
CA ALA A 124 -9.31 -9.69 -18.53
C ALA A 124 -10.41 -9.52 -17.47
N ASP A 125 -10.09 -9.60 -16.17
CA ASP A 125 -11.06 -9.41 -15.09
C ASP A 125 -11.57 -7.95 -15.02
N LEU A 126 -10.86 -7.00 -15.63
CA LEU A 126 -11.24 -5.59 -15.69
C LEU A 126 -12.24 -5.29 -16.83
N ASP A 127 -12.47 -6.23 -17.76
CA ASP A 127 -13.45 -6.05 -18.85
C ASP A 127 -14.89 -5.94 -18.34
N ASP A 128 -15.19 -6.60 -17.22
CA ASP A 128 -16.51 -6.58 -16.57
C ASP A 128 -16.76 -5.30 -15.75
N VAL A 129 -15.78 -4.40 -15.65
CA VAL A 129 -15.95 -3.11 -14.98
C VAL A 129 -16.57 -2.12 -15.94
N ALA A 130 -17.89 -1.94 -15.83
CA ALA A 130 -18.66 -1.06 -16.71
C ALA A 130 -18.41 0.43 -16.44
N GLU A 131 -18.31 0.83 -15.18
CA GLU A 131 -18.10 2.21 -14.77
C GLU A 131 -16.66 2.68 -15.02
N ALA A 132 -16.49 3.99 -15.26
CA ALA A 132 -15.15 4.58 -15.31
C ALA A 132 -14.66 4.85 -13.87
N PRO A 133 -13.61 4.18 -13.38
CA PRO A 133 -13.18 4.36 -12.00
C PRO A 133 -12.38 5.66 -11.83
N ALA A 134 -12.23 6.06 -10.58
CA ALA A 134 -11.32 7.11 -10.14
C ALA A 134 -9.87 6.63 -10.10
N ALA A 135 -9.66 5.35 -9.81
CA ALA A 135 -8.35 4.71 -9.74
C ALA A 135 -8.50 3.18 -9.86
N LEU A 136 -7.47 2.53 -10.38
CA LEU A 136 -7.19 1.10 -10.23
C LEU A 136 -6.05 0.95 -9.21
N LEU A 137 -6.26 0.14 -8.17
CA LEU A 137 -5.23 -0.22 -7.19
C LEU A 137 -4.78 -1.66 -7.43
N VAL A 138 -3.48 -1.84 -7.62
CA VAL A 138 -2.83 -3.14 -7.82
C VAL A 138 -1.81 -3.37 -6.70
N GLU A 139 -1.92 -4.49 -6.00
CA GLU A 139 -0.99 -4.89 -4.94
C GLU A 139 0.07 -5.84 -5.51
N LEU A 140 1.35 -5.50 -5.34
CA LEU A 140 2.48 -6.27 -5.88
C LEU A 140 3.49 -6.60 -4.77
N PRO A 141 3.66 -7.88 -4.39
CA PRO A 141 2.82 -9.02 -4.75
C PRO A 141 1.47 -9.03 -4.02
N GLN A 142 0.48 -9.78 -4.51
CA GLN A 142 -0.79 -10.00 -3.79
C GLN A 142 -0.52 -10.91 -2.57
N ARG A 143 -0.39 -10.29 -1.39
CA ARG A 143 0.07 -10.93 -0.15
C ARG A 143 -0.82 -12.10 0.25
N ASP A 144 -2.14 -11.89 0.27
CA ASP A 144 -3.09 -12.90 0.77
C ASP A 144 -3.25 -14.11 -0.16
N LEU A 145 -2.69 -14.03 -1.37
CA LEU A 145 -2.52 -15.19 -2.28
C LEU A 145 -1.17 -15.89 -2.11
N GLY A 146 -0.44 -15.61 -1.03
CA GLY A 146 0.90 -16.14 -0.77
C GLY A 146 2.03 -15.37 -1.46
N GLY A 147 1.81 -14.09 -1.79
CA GLY A 147 2.84 -13.26 -2.41
C GLY A 147 3.04 -13.54 -3.90
N ARG A 148 1.94 -13.70 -4.64
CA ARG A 148 1.99 -13.96 -6.09
C ARG A 148 2.01 -12.65 -6.91
N LEU A 149 2.61 -12.72 -8.11
CA LEU A 149 2.66 -11.61 -9.08
C LEU A 149 1.94 -11.99 -10.39
N PRO A 150 1.25 -11.05 -11.04
CA PRO A 150 0.81 -11.23 -12.42
C PRO A 150 2.02 -11.26 -13.38
N PRO A 151 1.86 -11.84 -14.58
CA PRO A 151 2.84 -11.67 -15.65
C PRO A 151 3.05 -10.18 -15.94
N TRP A 152 4.28 -9.80 -16.29
CA TRP A 152 4.63 -8.40 -16.57
C TRP A 152 3.76 -7.77 -17.65
N ASP A 153 3.57 -8.46 -18.77
CA ASP A 153 2.76 -7.95 -19.89
C ASP A 153 1.29 -7.73 -19.48
N ASP A 154 0.77 -8.55 -18.57
CA ASP A 154 -0.59 -8.37 -18.03
C ASP A 154 -0.65 -7.14 -17.11
N LEU A 155 0.36 -6.93 -16.25
CA LEU A 155 0.46 -5.73 -15.42
C LEU A 155 0.51 -4.45 -16.29
N VAL A 156 1.30 -4.45 -17.36
CA VAL A 156 1.34 -3.33 -18.31
C VAL A 156 -0.03 -3.10 -18.94
N ALA A 157 -0.71 -4.16 -19.38
CA ALA A 157 -2.04 -4.06 -19.95
C ALA A 157 -3.09 -3.53 -18.96
N GLN A 158 -2.98 -3.86 -17.67
CA GLN A 158 -3.82 -3.31 -16.60
C GLN A 158 -3.59 -1.79 -16.43
N VAL A 159 -2.33 -1.34 -16.47
CA VAL A 159 -1.98 0.08 -16.42
C VAL A 159 -2.54 0.83 -17.63
N ASP A 160 -2.41 0.27 -18.83
CA ASP A 160 -2.93 0.89 -20.05
C ASP A 160 -4.47 0.97 -20.02
N TRP A 161 -5.14 -0.09 -19.53
CA TRP A 161 -6.59 -0.05 -19.31
C TRP A 161 -7.02 1.09 -18.37
N ALA A 162 -6.27 1.31 -17.27
CA ALA A 162 -6.57 2.40 -16.35
C ALA A 162 -6.38 3.76 -17.05
N ARG A 163 -5.28 3.94 -17.77
CA ARG A 163 -4.98 5.18 -18.50
C ARG A 163 -6.02 5.49 -19.58
N ASP A 164 -6.41 4.52 -20.38
CA ASP A 164 -7.41 4.67 -21.45
C ASP A 164 -8.79 5.09 -20.91
N ARG A 165 -9.10 4.72 -19.67
CA ARG A 165 -10.35 5.08 -18.98
C ARG A 165 -10.21 6.34 -18.13
N GLY A 166 -9.03 6.97 -18.15
CA GLY A 166 -8.69 8.15 -17.36
C GLY A 166 -8.72 7.89 -15.86
N ALA A 167 -8.44 6.66 -15.43
CA ALA A 167 -8.26 6.27 -14.03
C ALA A 167 -6.82 6.54 -13.53
#